data_AF-A0AAD4XAW5-F1
#
_entry.id   AF-A0AAD4XAW5-F1
#
_cell.length_a   1.000
_cell.length_b   1.000
_cell.length_c   1.000
_cell.angle_alpha   90.00
_cell.angle_beta   90.00
_cell.angle_gamma   90.00
#
_symmetry.space_group_name_H-M   'P 1'
#
loop_
_entity.id
_entity.type
_entity.pdbx_description
1 polymer ?
#
loop_
_entity_poly.entity_id
_entity_poly.type
_entity_poly.pdbx_seq_one_letter_code
_entity_poly.pdbx_strand_id
1 'polypeptide(L)'
;MENRYVTLKNQLERAEEPKESHFEFKNSSISLALSNKDEVIVQNLYVSIDPYLINRMKKQSSSHKAINFTFALSPGQAIDAMVLGELKLETTIDLPLSHQVGVLGLSGLTAYGGFYNVGRPKRGDKVFVSAASGSVGNLVGQYAKLSGCYVVGSAGNKQKVNA
;
A
#
# COMPACT_ATOMS: atom_id res chain seq x y z
N MET A 1 -14.96 23.49 4.73
CA MET A 1 -14.09 23.29 3.54
C MET A 1 -14.72 22.23 2.67
N GLU A 2 -14.61 22.34 1.35
CA GLU A 2 -15.04 21.26 0.45
C GLU A 2 -13.96 20.17 0.40
N ASN A 3 -14.36 18.91 0.62
CA ASN A 3 -13.51 17.74 0.60
C ASN A 3 -13.94 16.81 -0.53
N ARG A 4 -13.04 16.56 -1.47
CA ARG A 4 -13.27 15.64 -2.60
C ARG A 4 -12.63 14.30 -2.31
N TYR A 5 -13.36 13.21 -2.52
CA TYR A 5 -12.88 11.85 -2.28
C TYR A 5 -13.35 10.88 -3.38
N VAL A 6 -12.62 9.77 -3.51
CA VAL A 6 -12.98 8.65 -4.38
C VAL A 6 -13.72 7.60 -3.57
N THR A 7 -14.79 7.05 -4.13
CA THR A 7 -15.56 5.94 -3.56
C THR A 7 -15.85 4.88 -4.61
N LEU A 8 -16.13 3.67 -4.15
CA LEU A 8 -16.79 2.64 -4.96
C LEU A 8 -18.28 2.95 -5.13
N LYS A 9 -18.78 2.73 -6.34
CA LYS A 9 -20.22 2.75 -6.63
C LYS A 9 -20.92 1.51 -6.11
N ASN A 10 -20.29 0.34 -6.30
CA ASN A 10 -20.78 -0.98 -5.89
C ASN A 10 -19.60 -1.86 -5.49
N GLN A 11 -19.87 -2.88 -4.66
CA GLN A 11 -18.89 -3.93 -4.39
C GLN A 11 -18.76 -4.87 -5.58
N LEU A 12 -17.54 -5.33 -5.83
CA LEU A 12 -17.19 -6.22 -6.93
C LEU A 12 -17.52 -7.68 -6.61
N GLU A 13 -17.89 -8.45 -7.63
CA GLU A 13 -17.97 -9.90 -7.50
C GLU A 13 -16.57 -10.54 -7.36
N ARG A 14 -16.51 -11.78 -6.87
CA ARG A 14 -15.22 -12.41 -6.51
C ARG A 14 -14.23 -12.51 -7.68
N ALA A 15 -14.72 -12.83 -8.87
CA ALA A 15 -13.91 -12.97 -10.09
C ALA A 15 -13.78 -11.66 -10.88
N GLU A 16 -14.44 -10.59 -10.44
CA GLU A 16 -14.45 -9.32 -11.14
C GLU A 16 -13.18 -8.52 -10.84
N GLU A 17 -12.66 -7.87 -11.88
CA GLU A 17 -11.53 -6.96 -11.80
C GLU A 17 -12.00 -5.51 -11.70
N PRO A 18 -11.33 -4.67 -10.89
CA PRO A 18 -11.68 -3.26 -10.76
C PRO A 18 -11.47 -2.52 -12.09
N LYS A 19 -12.41 -1.65 -12.43
CA LYS A 19 -12.40 -0.78 -13.60
C LYS A 19 -12.74 0.63 -13.14
N GLU A 20 -12.31 1.65 -13.90
CA GLU A 20 -12.62 3.05 -13.58
C GLU A 20 -14.12 3.30 -13.42
N SER A 21 -14.96 2.61 -14.19
CA SER A 21 -16.42 2.69 -14.09
C SER A 21 -17.00 2.32 -12.73
N HIS A 22 -16.27 1.52 -11.93
CA HIS A 22 -16.64 1.12 -10.56
C HIS A 22 -16.40 2.21 -9.53
N PHE A 23 -15.68 3.28 -9.89
CA PHE A 23 -15.35 4.38 -9.01
C PHE A 23 -16.12 5.64 -9.39
N GLU A 24 -16.31 6.51 -8.40
CA GLU A 24 -16.81 7.87 -8.60
C GLU A 24 -16.13 8.84 -7.65
N PHE A 25 -16.12 10.12 -8.04
CA PHE A 25 -15.76 11.20 -7.15
C PHE A 25 -17.00 11.72 -6.45
N LYS A 26 -16.88 11.97 -5.15
CA LYS A 26 -17.88 12.68 -4.35
C LYS A 26 -17.24 13.84 -3.62
N ASN A 27 -18.08 14.82 -3.30
CA ASN A 27 -17.70 15.96 -2.47
C ASN A 27 -18.48 15.90 -1.17
N SER A 28 -17.85 16.30 -0.06
CA SER A 28 -18.49 16.50 1.23
C SER A 28 -17.99 17.80 1.87
N SER A 29 -18.81 18.42 2.70
CA SER A 29 -18.36 19.54 3.53
C SER A 29 -17.70 18.99 4.79
N ILE A 30 -16.44 19.38 5.03
CA ILE A 30 -15.73 19.07 6.27
C ILE A 30 -15.61 20.33 7.15
N SER A 31 -15.89 20.16 8.44
CA SER A 31 -15.62 21.16 9.47
C SER A 31 -14.19 20.99 9.99
N LEU A 32 -13.48 22.10 10.17
CA LEU A 32 -12.15 22.09 10.80
C LEU A 32 -12.23 22.17 12.33
N ALA A 33 -13.43 22.24 12.89
CA ALA A 33 -13.64 22.19 14.33
C ALA A 33 -13.59 20.73 14.81
N LEU A 34 -12.64 20.44 15.70
CA LEU A 34 -12.49 19.14 16.35
C LEU A 34 -13.51 18.98 17.47
N SER A 35 -14.14 17.80 17.54
CA SER A 35 -15.13 17.50 18.58
C SER A 35 -14.47 16.91 19.83
N ASN A 36 -13.32 16.25 19.65
CA ASN A 36 -12.55 15.61 20.71
C ASN A 36 -11.08 16.10 20.68
N LYS A 37 -10.42 16.13 21.85
CA LYS A 37 -9.01 16.54 21.98
C LYS A 37 -8.02 15.55 21.37
N ASP A 38 -8.43 14.29 21.20
CA ASP A 38 -7.59 13.23 20.64
C ASP A 38 -7.74 13.09 19.11
N GLU A 39 -8.60 13.90 18.49
CA GLU A 39 -8.79 13.91 17.05
C GLU A 39 -7.84 14.88 16.38
N VAL A 40 -7.34 14.50 15.20
CA VAL A 40 -6.54 15.37 14.34
C VAL A 40 -7.16 15.41 12.95
N ILE A 41 -7.18 16.60 12.36
CA ILE A 41 -7.54 16.77 10.95
C ILE A 41 -6.25 16.82 10.14
N VAL A 42 -6.15 15.94 9.16
CA VAL A 42 -5.00 15.84 8.28
C VAL A 42 -5.38 16.21 6.86
N GLN A 43 -4.49 16.93 6.18
CA GLN A 43 -4.56 17.09 4.74
C GLN A 43 -3.74 15.97 4.10
N ASN A 44 -4.41 15.07 3.37
CA ASN A 44 -3.74 13.98 2.66
C ASN A 44 -2.86 14.55 1.53
N LEU A 45 -1.57 14.20 1.55
CA LEU A 45 -0.60 14.57 0.51
C LEU A 45 -0.31 13.41 -0.43
N TYR A 46 -0.17 12.20 0.13
CA TYR A 46 0.14 10.98 -0.62
C TYR A 46 -0.79 9.86 -0.20
N VAL A 47 -1.15 9.02 -1.18
CA VAL A 47 -1.99 7.83 -0.99
C VAL A 47 -1.25 6.64 -1.57
N SER A 48 -1.12 5.57 -0.79
CA SER A 48 -0.57 4.31 -1.29
C SER A 48 -1.62 3.53 -2.09
N ILE A 49 -1.23 2.98 -3.24
CA ILE A 49 -2.07 2.07 -4.04
C ILE A 49 -1.44 0.69 -4.01
N ASP A 50 -1.99 -0.17 -3.15
CA ASP A 50 -1.44 -1.50 -2.88
C ASP A 50 -2.34 -2.62 -3.42
N PRO A 51 -1.75 -3.76 -3.87
CA PRO A 51 -2.51 -4.87 -4.43
C PRO A 51 -3.62 -5.42 -3.52
N TYR A 52 -3.43 -5.37 -2.20
CA TYR A 52 -4.42 -5.88 -1.24
C TYR A 52 -5.74 -5.10 -1.28
N LEU A 53 -5.72 -3.84 -1.74
CA LEU A 53 -6.93 -3.00 -1.83
C LEU A 53 -7.98 -3.61 -2.74
N ILE A 54 -7.58 -4.33 -3.79
CA ILE A 54 -8.49 -5.04 -4.71
C ILE A 54 -9.40 -6.00 -3.94
N ASN A 55 -8.85 -6.70 -2.95
CA ASN A 55 -9.64 -7.65 -2.17
C ASN A 55 -10.72 -6.95 -1.35
N ARG A 56 -10.43 -5.76 -0.82
CA ARG A 56 -11.39 -4.96 -0.05
C ARG A 56 -12.52 -4.42 -0.91
N MET A 57 -12.34 -4.32 -2.22
CA MET A 57 -13.39 -3.88 -3.14
C MET A 57 -14.43 -4.99 -3.40
N LYS A 58 -14.13 -6.25 -3.07
CA LYS A 58 -15.00 -7.40 -3.35
C LYS A 58 -16.06 -7.57 -2.26
N LYS A 59 -17.21 -8.14 -2.61
CA LYS A 59 -18.26 -8.54 -1.65
C LYS A 59 -17.72 -9.55 -0.63
N GLN A 60 -16.90 -10.48 -1.10
CA GLN A 60 -16.30 -11.53 -0.27
C GLN A 60 -14.86 -11.81 -0.69
N SER A 61 -13.94 -11.77 0.28
CA SER A 61 -12.55 -12.17 0.14
C SER A 61 -12.10 -12.91 1.40
N SER A 62 -11.21 -13.90 1.26
CA SER A 62 -10.58 -14.57 2.40
C SER A 62 -9.77 -13.59 3.26
N SER A 63 -9.27 -12.52 2.66
CA SER A 63 -8.50 -11.49 3.37
C SER A 63 -9.35 -10.64 4.32
N HIS A 64 -10.68 -10.57 4.15
CA HIS A 64 -11.53 -9.70 4.99
C HIS A 64 -11.47 -10.01 6.49
N LYS A 65 -11.03 -11.22 6.84
CA LYS A 65 -10.90 -11.69 8.23
C LYS A 65 -9.45 -11.83 8.68
N ALA A 66 -8.49 -11.41 7.85
CA ALA A 66 -7.07 -11.60 8.14
C ALA A 66 -6.59 -10.63 9.21
N ILE A 67 -6.90 -9.33 9.06
CA ILE A 67 -6.53 -8.27 9.99
C ILE A 67 -7.57 -7.14 9.99
N ASN A 68 -7.50 -6.23 10.97
CA ASN A 68 -8.46 -5.13 11.12
C ASN A 68 -8.43 -4.08 9.99
N PHE A 69 -7.43 -4.09 9.10
CA PHE A 69 -7.34 -3.12 7.99
C PHE A 69 -7.80 -3.70 6.64
N THR A 70 -8.26 -4.96 6.63
CA THR A 70 -8.64 -5.68 5.40
C THR A 70 -10.15 -5.79 5.19
N PHE A 71 -10.96 -5.08 5.96
CA PHE A 71 -12.41 -5.11 5.82
C PHE A 71 -12.87 -4.64 4.43
N ALA A 72 -14.01 -5.18 3.99
CA ALA A 72 -14.66 -4.80 2.76
C ALA A 72 -15.02 -3.30 2.77
N LEU A 73 -14.78 -2.64 1.65
CA LEU A 73 -15.19 -1.25 1.45
C LEU A 73 -16.71 -1.19 1.29
N SER A 74 -17.32 -0.24 1.99
CA SER A 74 -18.75 0.08 1.84
C SER A 74 -18.94 1.04 0.67
N PRO A 75 -19.83 0.73 -0.29
CA PRO A 75 -20.15 1.63 -1.38
C PRO A 75 -20.59 3.00 -0.89
N GLY A 76 -20.17 4.04 -1.59
CA GLY A 76 -20.42 5.44 -1.24
C GLY A 76 -19.55 6.02 -0.13
N GLN A 77 -18.78 5.22 0.61
CA GLN A 77 -17.83 5.71 1.61
C GLN A 77 -16.45 5.97 1.00
N ALA A 78 -15.72 6.92 1.59
CA ALA A 78 -14.34 7.19 1.22
C ALA A 78 -13.50 5.91 1.34
N ILE A 79 -12.66 5.65 0.32
CA ILE A 79 -11.73 4.54 0.37
C ILE A 79 -10.65 4.87 1.39
N ASP A 80 -10.70 4.19 2.53
CA ASP A 80 -9.64 4.26 3.53
C ASP A 80 -8.43 3.46 3.05
N ALA A 81 -7.26 4.09 3.05
CA ALA A 81 -5.98 3.52 2.63
C ALA A 81 -4.88 4.14 3.48
N MET A 82 -3.67 3.58 3.43
CA MET A 82 -2.56 4.19 4.13
C MET A 82 -2.21 5.52 3.45
N VAL A 83 -2.47 6.61 4.16
CA VAL A 83 -2.25 7.98 3.70
C VAL A 83 -1.20 8.65 4.56
N LEU A 84 -0.43 9.54 3.93
CA LEU A 84 0.39 10.52 4.65
C LEU A 84 -0.24 11.88 4.49
N GLY A 85 -0.40 12.57 5.61
CA GLY A 85 -0.85 13.95 5.62
C GLY A 85 0.11 14.86 6.36
N GLU A 86 -0.06 16.17 6.16
CA GLU A 86 0.66 17.17 6.95
C GLU A 86 0.12 17.17 8.38
N LEU A 87 0.85 16.51 9.27
CA LEU A 87 0.97 16.96 10.66
C LEU A 87 2.31 17.69 10.73
N LYS A 88 2.43 18.72 11.58
CA LYS A 88 3.70 19.41 11.83
C LYS A 88 4.66 18.46 12.56
N LEU A 89 5.20 17.49 11.82
CA LEU A 89 6.06 16.42 12.29
C LEU A 89 7.49 16.94 12.22
N GLU A 90 8.15 17.05 13.36
CA GLU A 90 9.62 17.19 13.39
C GLU A 90 10.21 15.84 12.98
N THR A 91 10.41 15.65 11.67
CA THR A 91 11.14 14.50 11.17
C THR A 91 12.63 14.80 11.20
N THR A 92 13.40 14.01 11.93
CA THR A 92 14.87 14.16 12.03
C THR A 92 15.64 13.72 10.77
N ILE A 93 14.94 13.25 9.73
CA ILE A 93 15.51 12.67 8.52
C ILE A 93 14.96 13.41 7.31
N ASP A 94 15.85 14.04 6.54
CA ASP A 94 15.52 14.76 5.30
C ASP A 94 15.37 13.78 4.14
N LEU A 95 14.20 13.15 4.04
CA LEU A 95 13.82 12.27 2.94
C LEU A 95 12.47 12.71 2.37
N PRO A 96 12.22 12.52 1.06
CA PRO A 96 10.93 12.89 0.48
C PRO A 96 9.78 12.14 1.16
N LEU A 97 8.74 12.86 1.57
CA LEU A 97 7.58 12.31 2.31
C LEU A 97 6.95 11.10 1.60
N SER A 98 6.96 11.07 0.28
CA SER A 98 6.49 9.94 -0.53
C SER A 98 7.16 8.60 -0.19
N HIS A 99 8.36 8.59 0.40
CA HIS A 99 9.02 7.37 0.82
C HIS A 99 8.28 6.66 1.97
N GLN A 100 7.51 7.39 2.80
CA GLN A 100 6.79 6.79 3.93
C GLN A 100 5.53 6.02 3.49
N VAL A 101 5.00 6.24 2.28
CA VAL A 101 3.98 5.34 1.68
C VAL A 101 4.60 4.14 0.95
N GLY A 102 5.93 4.11 0.80
CA GLY A 102 6.67 3.07 0.08
C GLY A 102 7.70 2.37 0.96
N VAL A 103 8.99 2.64 0.69
CA VAL A 103 10.14 1.95 1.32
C VAL A 103 10.25 2.16 2.82
N LEU A 104 9.81 3.30 3.36
CA LEU A 104 9.75 3.53 4.80
C LEU A 104 8.39 3.17 5.40
N GLY A 105 7.44 2.74 4.56
CA GLY A 105 6.10 2.34 4.94
C GLY A 105 5.89 0.83 4.98
N LEU A 106 4.64 0.42 4.74
CA LEU A 106 4.22 -0.97 4.81
C LEU A 106 4.96 -1.86 3.81
N SER A 107 5.28 -1.34 2.62
CA SER A 107 6.05 -2.09 1.61
C SER A 107 7.44 -2.46 2.12
N GLY A 108 8.15 -1.52 2.75
CA GLY A 108 9.47 -1.78 3.36
C GLY A 108 9.42 -2.75 4.53
N LEU A 109 8.48 -2.54 5.45
CA LEU A 109 8.28 -3.47 6.58
C LEU A 109 7.93 -4.89 6.11
N THR A 110 7.12 -5.01 5.06
CA THR A 110 6.76 -6.29 4.45
C THR A 110 7.98 -6.97 3.84
N ALA A 111 8.79 -6.23 3.08
CA ALA A 111 10.02 -6.77 2.49
C ALA A 111 11.01 -7.25 3.57
N TYR A 112 11.23 -6.44 4.61
CA TYR A 112 12.13 -6.77 5.70
C TYR A 112 11.66 -7.99 6.49
N GLY A 113 10.40 -7.97 6.97
CA GLY A 113 9.84 -9.07 7.75
C GLY A 113 9.76 -10.37 6.96
N GLY A 114 9.31 -10.31 5.70
CA GLY A 114 9.26 -11.48 4.83
C GLY A 114 10.63 -12.09 4.56
N PHE A 115 11.63 -11.24 4.28
CA PHE A 115 12.97 -11.72 3.93
C PHE A 115 13.76 -12.19 5.16
N TYR A 116 13.93 -11.34 6.16
CA TYR A 116 14.80 -11.63 7.31
C TYR A 116 14.13 -12.49 8.39
N ASN A 117 12.83 -12.31 8.66
CA ASN A 117 12.17 -13.01 9.77
C ASN A 117 11.51 -14.33 9.35
N VAL A 118 10.89 -14.36 8.16
CA VAL A 118 10.21 -15.55 7.63
C VAL A 118 11.17 -16.39 6.78
N GLY A 119 11.78 -15.80 5.74
CA GLY A 119 12.65 -16.51 4.81
C GLY A 119 13.99 -16.96 5.41
N ARG A 120 14.58 -16.14 6.30
CA ARG A 120 15.86 -16.39 7.00
C ARG A 120 16.96 -16.98 6.10
N PRO A 121 17.23 -16.37 4.93
CA PRO A 121 18.18 -16.92 3.98
C PRO A 121 19.62 -16.79 4.50
N LYS A 122 20.48 -17.66 3.99
CA LYS A 122 21.91 -17.68 4.28
C LYS A 122 22.70 -17.22 3.05
N ARG A 123 23.93 -16.79 3.31
CA ARG A 123 24.88 -16.45 2.25
C ARG A 123 25.06 -17.66 1.31
N GLY A 124 24.98 -17.42 0.00
CA GLY A 124 25.05 -18.46 -1.03
C GLY A 124 23.71 -19.07 -1.42
N ASP A 125 22.63 -18.81 -0.68
CA ASP A 125 21.29 -19.31 -1.04
C ASP A 125 20.81 -18.71 -2.37
N LYS A 126 19.93 -19.46 -3.05
CA LYS A 126 19.28 -19.03 -4.29
C LYS A 126 17.89 -18.50 -3.96
N VAL A 127 17.66 -17.22 -4.19
CA VAL A 127 16.41 -16.52 -3.93
C VAL A 127 15.71 -16.22 -5.25
N PHE A 128 14.44 -16.57 -5.35
CA PHE A 128 13.59 -16.16 -6.46
C PHE A 128 12.56 -15.15 -5.98
N VAL A 129 12.44 -14.02 -6.70
CA VAL A 129 11.49 -12.95 -6.39
C VAL A 129 10.50 -12.79 -7.53
N SER A 130 9.25 -13.15 -7.30
CA SER A 130 8.18 -12.83 -8.26
C SER A 130 7.79 -11.35 -8.17
N ALA A 131 7.35 -10.75 -9.27
CA ALA A 131 7.02 -9.33 -9.37
C ALA A 131 8.14 -8.42 -8.79
N ALA A 132 9.39 -8.74 -9.12
CA ALA A 132 10.60 -8.15 -8.54
C ALA A 132 10.72 -6.63 -8.77
N SER A 133 10.03 -6.09 -9.78
CA SER A 133 9.98 -4.64 -10.04
C SER A 133 8.94 -3.90 -9.18
N GLY A 134 8.19 -4.58 -8.32
CA GLY A 134 7.19 -3.98 -7.44
C GLY A 134 7.81 -3.35 -6.18
N SER A 135 6.99 -2.65 -5.40
CA SER A 135 7.42 -1.93 -4.17
C SER A 135 8.13 -2.84 -3.16
N VAL A 136 7.57 -4.02 -2.88
CA VAL A 136 8.15 -5.02 -1.98
C VAL A 136 9.27 -5.80 -2.66
N GLY A 137 9.01 -6.27 -3.89
CA GLY A 137 9.92 -7.16 -4.62
C GLY A 137 11.30 -6.54 -4.87
N ASN A 138 11.36 -5.25 -5.18
CA ASN A 138 12.64 -4.60 -5.46
C ASN A 138 13.53 -4.54 -4.20
N LEU A 139 12.94 -4.39 -3.02
CA LEU A 139 13.66 -4.31 -1.75
C LEU A 139 14.16 -5.69 -1.36
N VAL A 140 13.32 -6.72 -1.52
CA VAL A 140 13.71 -8.13 -1.30
C VAL A 140 14.90 -8.51 -2.19
N GLY A 141 14.89 -8.10 -3.46
CA GLY A 141 16.02 -8.33 -4.37
C GLY A 141 17.32 -7.69 -3.87
N GLN A 142 17.26 -6.44 -3.40
CA GLN A 142 18.40 -5.74 -2.82
C GLN A 142 18.89 -6.42 -1.52
N TYR A 143 17.98 -6.79 -0.62
CA TYR A 143 18.33 -7.50 0.61
C TYR A 143 18.99 -8.85 0.32
N ALA A 144 18.50 -9.60 -0.67
CA ALA A 144 19.12 -10.85 -1.12
C ALA A 144 20.56 -10.64 -1.60
N LYS A 145 20.81 -9.60 -2.43
CA LYS A 145 22.17 -9.27 -2.88
C LYS A 145 23.07 -8.89 -1.70
N LEU A 146 22.60 -8.04 -0.79
CA LEU A 146 23.36 -7.59 0.38
C LEU A 146 23.69 -8.74 1.35
N SER A 147 22.80 -9.72 1.48
CA SER A 147 23.03 -10.94 2.27
C SER A 147 23.93 -11.97 1.58
N GLY A 148 24.44 -11.66 0.40
CA GLY A 148 25.32 -12.56 -0.38
C GLY A 148 24.60 -13.77 -0.97
N CYS A 149 23.30 -13.65 -1.24
CA CYS A 149 22.51 -14.65 -1.96
C CYS A 149 22.65 -14.45 -3.47
N TYR A 150 22.42 -15.52 -4.24
CA TYR A 150 22.13 -15.43 -5.66
C TYR A 150 20.64 -15.13 -5.83
N VAL A 151 20.28 -14.09 -6.58
CA VAL A 151 18.88 -13.70 -6.75
C VAL A 151 18.48 -13.61 -8.21
N VAL A 152 17.29 -14.11 -8.52
CA VAL A 152 16.62 -13.98 -9.82
C VAL A 152 15.23 -13.41 -9.60
N GLY A 153 14.85 -12.42 -10.40
CA GLY A 153 13.53 -11.80 -10.35
C GLY A 153 12.72 -12.05 -11.62
N SER A 154 11.39 -12.08 -11.51
CA SER A 154 10.48 -11.98 -12.65
C SER A 154 9.72 -10.66 -12.64
N ALA A 155 9.44 -10.12 -13.84
CA ALA A 155 8.65 -8.90 -14.02
C ALA A 155 7.77 -9.02 -15.27
N GLY A 156 6.75 -8.15 -15.38
CA GLY A 156 5.71 -8.27 -16.41
C GLY A 156 6.09 -7.85 -17.83
N ASN A 157 7.26 -7.23 -18.03
CA ASN A 157 7.75 -6.85 -19.37
C ASN A 157 9.27 -6.61 -19.37
N LYS A 158 9.87 -6.50 -20.56
CA LYS A 158 11.31 -6.28 -20.73
C LYS A 158 11.80 -4.97 -20.13
N GLN A 159 11.01 -3.90 -20.22
CA GLN A 159 11.39 -2.58 -19.68
C GLN A 159 11.65 -2.66 -18.17
N LYS A 160 10.80 -3.38 -17.43
CA LYS A 160 10.96 -3.59 -15.98
C LYS A 160 12.16 -4.46 -15.60
N VAL A 161 12.63 -5.31 -16.51
CA VAL A 161 13.82 -6.16 -16.29
C VAL A 161 15.11 -5.40 -16.59
N ASN A 162 15.05 -4.43 -17.50
CA ASN A 162 16.20 -3.65 -17.96
C ASN A 162 16.35 -2.30 -17.24
N ALA A 163 15.48 -1.99 -16.27
CA ALA A 163 15.54 -0.80 -15.43
C ALA A 163 16.59 -0.98 -14.33
#